data_AF-A0A1Q5IK35-F1
#
_entry.id   AF-A0A1Q5IK35-F1
#
_cell.length_a   1.000
_cell.length_b   1.000
_cell.length_c   1.000
_cell.angle_alpha   90.00
_cell.angle_beta   90.00
_cell.angle_gamma   90.00
#
_symmetry.space_group_name_H-M   'P 1'
#
loop_
_entity.id
_entity.type
_entity.pdbx_description
1 polymer ?
#
loop_
_entity_poly.entity_id
_entity_poly.type
_entity_poly.pdbx_seq_one_letter_code
_entity_poly.pdbx_strand_id
1 'polypeptide(L)'
;MTTSPDQVVSRKDLASFVRSLHRSYVDGGESWDNADLAGFLEALAAWVDDADGWYRNTGRELPTDGDWRFFARALQAATTYE
;
A
#
# COMPACT_ATOMS: atom_id res chain seq x y z
N MET A 1 13.10 6.70 3.70
CA MET A 1 11.72 7.17 3.97
C MET A 1 10.87 6.91 2.73
N THR A 2 9.80 6.13 2.87
CA THR A 2 8.81 5.94 1.81
C THR A 2 7.99 7.22 1.65
N THR A 3 7.64 7.55 0.41
CA THR A 3 6.73 8.69 0.12
C THR A 3 5.36 8.37 0.73
N SER A 4 4.62 9.35 1.23
CA SER A 4 3.29 9.09 1.80
C SER A 4 2.28 8.68 0.70
N PRO A 5 1.44 7.64 0.91
CA PRO A 5 0.39 7.26 -0.04
C PRO A 5 -0.59 8.40 -0.36
N ASP A 6 -0.80 9.32 0.58
CA ASP A 6 -1.76 10.42 0.43
C ASP A 6 -1.34 11.44 -0.63
N GLN A 7 -0.05 11.44 -1.00
CA GLN A 7 0.52 12.32 -2.03
C GLN A 7 0.42 11.73 -3.44
N VAL A 8 -0.08 10.50 -3.58
CA VAL A 8 -0.16 9.81 -4.86
C VAL A 8 -1.42 10.22 -5.60
N VAL A 9 -1.33 11.23 -6.47
CA VAL A 9 -2.49 11.80 -7.19
C VAL A 9 -2.45 11.59 -8.70
N SER A 10 -1.38 10.99 -9.21
CA SER A 10 -1.21 10.68 -10.63
C SER A 10 -0.48 9.36 -10.85
N ARG A 11 -0.55 8.86 -12.08
CA ARG A 11 0.23 7.70 -12.53
C ARG A 11 1.74 7.88 -12.29
N LYS A 12 2.26 9.10 -12.43
CA LYS A 12 3.69 9.39 -12.22
C LYS A 12 4.05 9.30 -10.73
N ASP A 13 3.18 9.79 -9.86
CA ASP A 13 3.36 9.70 -8.42
C ASP A 13 3.31 8.24 -7.97
N LEU A 14 2.40 7.45 -8.53
CA LEU A 14 2.30 6.03 -8.24
C LEU A 14 3.59 5.30 -8.62
N ALA A 15 4.11 5.54 -9.83
CA ALA A 15 5.36 4.94 -10.26
C ALA A 15 6.54 5.37 -9.38
N SER A 16 6.52 6.59 -8.83
CA SER A 16 7.55 7.08 -7.91
C SER A 16 7.43 6.41 -6.54
N PHE A 17 6.19 6.23 -6.06
CA PHE A 17 5.86 5.55 -4.82
C PHE A 17 6.28 4.06 -4.85
N VAL A 18 5.96 3.33 -5.92
CA VAL A 18 6.37 1.92 -6.10
C VAL A 18 7.90 1.78 -6.08
N ARG A 19 8.63 2.70 -6.73
CA ARG A 19 10.10 2.71 -6.66
C ARG A 19 10.61 3.00 -5.25
N SER A 20 9.88 3.81 -4.47
CA SER A 20 10.23 4.06 -3.07
C SER A 20 10.03 2.83 -2.19
N LEU A 21 8.94 2.06 -2.40
CA LEU A 21 8.70 0.78 -1.75
C LEU A 21 9.77 -0.25 -2.09
N HIS A 22 10.11 -0.38 -3.37
CA HIS A 22 11.19 -1.26 -3.80
C HIS A 22 12.52 -0.90 -3.15
N ARG A 23 12.88 0.39 -3.06
CA ARG A 23 14.09 0.81 -2.34
C ARG A 23 14.02 0.45 -0.85
N SER A 24 12.88 0.68 -0.18
CA SER A 24 12.76 0.28 1.24
C SER A 24 12.90 -1.21 1.45
N TYR A 25 12.43 -2.02 0.50
CA TYR A 25 12.61 -3.47 0.53
C TYR A 25 14.07 -3.88 0.30
N VAL A 26 14.77 -3.28 -0.68
CA VAL A 26 16.18 -3.59 -0.94
C VAL A 26 17.09 -3.12 0.20
N ASP A 27 16.82 -1.96 0.79
CA ASP A 27 17.68 -1.35 1.81
C ASP A 27 17.44 -1.90 3.23
N GLY A 28 16.34 -2.62 3.48
CA GLY A 28 15.96 -3.09 4.82
C GLY A 28 14.83 -4.12 4.87
N GLY A 29 14.67 -4.93 3.81
CA GLY A 29 13.52 -5.83 3.58
C GLY A 29 13.32 -6.94 4.61
N GLU A 30 14.30 -7.23 5.49
CA GLU A 30 14.10 -8.12 6.65
C GLU A 30 13.04 -7.59 7.65
N SER A 31 12.61 -6.34 7.51
CA SER A 31 11.56 -5.72 8.33
C SER A 31 10.14 -5.84 7.76
N TRP A 32 9.97 -6.41 6.55
CA TRP A 32 8.65 -6.64 5.99
C TRP A 32 8.11 -7.97 6.51
N ASP A 33 6.92 -7.95 7.11
CA ASP A 33 6.26 -9.19 7.53
C ASP A 33 5.95 -10.07 6.30
N ASN A 34 5.65 -9.42 5.16
CA ASN A 34 5.38 -10.07 3.87
C ASN A 34 6.52 -9.84 2.87
N ALA A 35 7.70 -10.38 3.16
CA ALA A 35 8.90 -10.15 2.36
C ALA A 35 8.93 -10.90 1.01
N ASP A 36 8.28 -12.06 0.90
CA ASP A 36 8.17 -12.78 -0.38
C ASP A 36 6.95 -12.36 -1.21
N LEU A 37 7.00 -12.64 -2.51
CA LEU A 37 5.95 -12.23 -3.44
C LEU A 37 4.60 -12.89 -3.13
N ALA A 38 4.59 -14.12 -2.61
CA ALA A 38 3.35 -14.83 -2.33
C ALA A 38 2.63 -14.19 -1.13
N GLY A 39 3.34 -13.97 -0.02
CA GLY A 39 2.81 -13.29 1.17
C GLY A 39 2.38 -11.86 0.86
N PHE A 40 3.19 -11.12 0.08
CA PHE A 40 2.84 -9.75 -0.30
C PHE A 40 1.53 -9.68 -1.12
N LEU A 41 1.33 -10.61 -2.06
CA LEU A 41 0.12 -10.63 -2.88
C LEU A 41 -1.12 -11.06 -2.08
N GLU A 42 -0.97 -11.99 -1.15
CA GLU A 42 -2.05 -12.41 -0.25
C GLU A 42 -2.47 -11.25 0.67
N ALA A 43 -1.51 -10.62 1.34
CA ALA A 43 -1.76 -9.48 2.20
C ALA A 43 -2.35 -8.28 1.45
N LEU A 44 -1.91 -8.05 0.20
CA LEU A 44 -2.49 -7.03 -0.67
C LEU A 44 -3.97 -7.32 -0.96
N ALA A 45 -4.32 -8.57 -1.28
CA ALA A 45 -5.69 -8.96 -1.56
C ALA A 45 -6.57 -8.85 -0.32
N ALA A 46 -6.10 -9.36 0.82
CA ALA A 46 -6.81 -9.30 2.10
C ALA A 46 -7.09 -7.85 2.52
N TRP A 47 -6.09 -6.96 2.44
CA TRP A 47 -6.32 -5.55 2.76
C TRP A 47 -7.30 -4.86 1.82
N VAL A 48 -7.29 -5.19 0.52
CA VAL A 48 -8.22 -4.60 -0.46
C VAL A 48 -9.67 -4.99 -0.14
N ASP A 49 -9.90 -6.24 0.29
CA ASP A 49 -11.22 -6.73 0.70
C ASP A 49 -11.70 -6.03 2.00
N ASP A 50 -10.78 -5.81 2.95
CA ASP A 50 -11.04 -5.20 4.26
C ASP A 50 -10.92 -3.66 4.29
N ALA A 51 -10.65 -3.02 3.15
CA ALA A 51 -10.31 -1.61 3.10
C ALA A 51 -11.41 -0.72 3.68
N ASP A 52 -12.68 -1.07 3.47
CA ASP A 52 -13.85 -0.33 3.99
C ASP A 52 -13.77 -0.11 5.52
N GLY A 53 -13.32 -1.14 6.25
CA GLY A 53 -13.10 -1.10 7.69
C GLY A 53 -12.02 -0.10 8.08
N TRP A 54 -10.88 -0.08 7.37
CA TRP A 54 -9.81 0.89 7.63
C TRP A 54 -10.25 2.33 7.35
N TYR A 55 -10.96 2.57 6.25
CA TYR A 55 -11.47 3.91 5.91
C TYR A 55 -12.48 4.40 6.96
N ARG A 56 -13.41 3.54 7.38
CA ARG A 56 -14.35 3.83 8.49
C ARG A 56 -13.61 4.20 9.78
N ASN A 57 -12.61 3.41 10.16
CA ASN A 57 -11.85 3.62 11.40
C ASN A 57 -10.98 4.88 11.38
N THR A 58 -10.54 5.32 10.20
CA THR A 58 -9.71 6.53 10.03
C THR A 58 -10.52 7.79 9.71
N GLY A 59 -11.86 7.69 9.66
CA GLY A 59 -12.73 8.81 9.31
C GLY A 59 -12.56 9.29 7.88
N ARG A 60 -12.10 8.40 6.98
CA ARG A 60 -11.88 8.68 5.56
C ARG A 60 -12.99 8.04 4.74
N GLU A 61 -13.38 8.69 3.65
CA GLU A 61 -14.30 8.08 2.68
C GLU A 61 -13.54 7.14 1.75
N LEU A 62 -14.06 5.92 1.58
CA LEU A 62 -13.55 4.97 0.61
C LEU A 62 -13.95 5.47 -0.80
N PRO A 63 -12.99 5.72 -1.71
CA PRO A 63 -13.31 6.12 -3.07
C PRO A 63 -14.10 5.02 -3.81
N THR A 64 -15.21 5.38 -4.44
CA THR A 64 -16.15 4.44 -5.10
C THR A 64 -15.54 3.65 -6.25
N ASP A 65 -14.62 4.26 -7.00
CA ASP A 65 -13.97 3.62 -8.17
C ASP A 65 -12.51 3.21 -7.88
N GLY A 66 -12.05 3.37 -6.63
CA GLY A 66 -10.63 3.40 -6.30
C GLY A 66 -9.91 4.63 -6.89
N ASP A 67 -8.86 5.10 -6.23
CA ASP A 67 -7.99 6.16 -6.76
C ASP A 67 -6.50 5.79 -6.61
N TRP A 68 -5.63 6.65 -7.13
CA TRP A 68 -4.18 6.42 -7.04
C TRP A 68 -3.70 6.34 -5.59
N ARG A 69 -4.39 7.01 -4.65
CA ARG A 69 -4.08 6.97 -3.22
C ARG A 69 -4.52 5.64 -2.60
N PHE A 70 -5.70 5.14 -2.96
CA PHE A 70 -6.19 3.83 -2.57
C PHE A 70 -5.18 2.76 -2.96
N PHE A 71 -4.71 2.77 -4.20
CA PHE A 71 -3.75 1.78 -4.65
C PHE A 71 -2.38 1.92 -3.94
N ALA A 72 -1.92 3.15 -3.67
CA ALA A 72 -0.71 3.37 -2.89
C ALA A 72 -0.85 2.89 -1.42
N ARG A 73 -2.03 3.08 -0.80
CA ARG A 73 -2.32 2.58 0.56
C ARG A 73 -2.34 1.06 0.58
N ALA A 74 -2.99 0.42 -0.40
CA ALA A 74 -3.02 -1.03 -0.54
C ALA A 74 -1.61 -1.62 -0.64
N LEU A 75 -0.77 -1.05 -1.52
CA LEU A 75 0.63 -1.48 -1.67
C LEU A 75 1.47 -1.27 -0.41
N GLN A 76 1.19 -0.23 0.38
CA GLN A 76 1.86 -0.03 1.66
C GLN A 76 1.38 -1.02 2.72
N ALA A 77 0.07 -1.26 2.79
CA ALA A 77 -0.50 -2.17 3.78
C ALA A 77 -0.02 -3.60 3.55
N ALA A 78 0.10 -4.02 2.29
CA ALA A 78 0.61 -5.33 1.89
C ALA A 78 2.00 -5.67 2.47
N THR A 79 2.79 -4.68 2.91
CA THR A 79 4.11 -4.94 3.51
C THR A 79 4.05 -5.50 4.92
N THR A 80 2.93 -5.32 5.64
CA THR A 80 2.78 -5.67 7.07
C THR A 80 1.43 -6.29 7.45
N TYR A 81 0.44 -6.29 6.56
CA TYR A 81 -0.90 -6.80 6.86
C TYR A 81 -0.87 -8.34 6.94
N GLU A 82 -1.44 -8.93 8.00
CA GLU A 82 -1.46 -10.38 8.28
C GLU A 82 -2.61 -11.10 7.59
#